data_AF-A0A7S3L8D7-F1
#
_entry.id   AF-A0A7S3L8D7-F1
#
_cell.length_a   1.000
_cell.length_b   1.000
_cell.length_c   1.000
_cell.angle_alpha   90.00
_cell.angle_beta   90.00
_cell.angle_gamma   90.00
#
_symmetry.space_group_name_H-M   'P 1'
#
loop_
_entity.id
_entity.type
_entity.pdbx_description
1 polymer ?
#
loop_
_entity_poly.entity_id
_entity_poly.type
_entity_poly.pdbx_seq_one_letter_code
_entity_poly.pdbx_strand_id
1 'polypeptide(L)'
;CLGAAVALSSFSWAQKTTKGKKVTLRSTTLSFQPLLRRVVLRFTIINIPYTNKMPAPKIAGTIRSKNPLKGAVEVLPERLYYAALKTPPPSHNILASTPRRDAEAPKPEKKDKKQIHFFNIDNELVYWNFFLDFGPLNLGQLVRFSQKLNDKLKKFPVVCFYSSTQPAKRANAVYLICAWQVLYLQRSPEEAYRGFDEFLQSSVASGSLPPVSESQGAVTIEELPPFHDASPIACTYDLTVVDCLKGIIKARQCGFFDLDTFDVDEYEYFEQVENGDLNWIARGTEKILAFAGPSYEKNISPEGYCTLAPADYIPYFKKNQIDLVVRLNKKNYHEQDFEKAGIRHVEHFYVDGSCPSMKILHQVLDSFETVPRGKGFAVHCKAGLGRTGTCIGAYLMKHYRFTAAEVIGWMRVCRPGCVIGPQQHFLKQIESRMWQEGSSSKIPRAIKDVPPMPSKNTLPDDAVTGRSGQGASLLAARGSRRSKAEMKASIPTPPITPDSEKRPDVVPVTPDSRGGTPKNSKNSSGWF
;
A
#
# COMPACT_ATOMS: atom_id res chain seq x y z
N CYS A 1 7.11 3.76 -21.21
CA CYS A 1 7.63 2.45 -21.65
C CYS A 1 8.06 1.68 -20.42
N LEU A 2 7.96 0.34 -20.47
CA LEU A 2 7.77 -0.53 -19.30
C LEU A 2 6.46 -0.22 -18.54
N GLY A 3 5.71 -1.23 -18.06
CA GLY A 3 5.95 -2.66 -18.30
C GLY A 3 4.96 -3.68 -17.70
N ALA A 4 3.97 -3.27 -16.90
CA ALA A 4 3.06 -4.21 -16.26
C ALA A 4 2.06 -4.83 -17.26
N ALA A 5 2.26 -6.10 -17.62
CA ALA A 5 1.33 -6.89 -18.41
C ALA A 5 1.34 -8.36 -17.96
N VAL A 6 0.22 -8.84 -17.42
CA VAL A 6 0.08 -10.23 -16.94
C VAL A 6 -0.14 -11.18 -18.12
N ALA A 7 0.63 -12.27 -18.16
CA ALA A 7 0.67 -13.20 -19.28
C ALA A 7 -0.70 -13.83 -19.63
N LEU A 8 -1.23 -13.46 -20.81
CA LEU A 8 -2.35 -14.12 -21.48
C LEU A 8 -1.91 -15.47 -22.07
N SER A 9 -2.55 -16.55 -21.66
CA SER A 9 -2.43 -17.87 -22.30
C SER A 9 -3.77 -18.25 -22.96
N SER A 10 -3.83 -18.17 -24.28
CA SER A 10 -5.06 -18.38 -25.06
C SER A 10 -5.62 -19.80 -24.91
N PHE A 11 -6.87 -19.92 -24.46
CA PHE A 11 -7.61 -21.18 -24.51
C PHE A 11 -8.07 -21.47 -25.95
N SER A 12 -7.51 -22.51 -26.57
CA SER A 12 -8.03 -23.08 -27.81
C SER A 12 -9.01 -24.20 -27.49
N TRP A 13 -10.28 -24.04 -27.88
CA TRP A 13 -11.34 -25.03 -27.61
C TRP A 13 -11.67 -25.85 -28.87
N ALA A 14 -10.92 -26.93 -29.08
CA ALA A 14 -11.04 -27.79 -30.25
C ALA A 14 -12.17 -28.82 -30.10
N GLN A 15 -13.42 -28.42 -30.36
CA GLN A 15 -14.54 -29.37 -30.44
C GLN A 15 -14.46 -30.23 -31.72
N LYS A 16 -14.20 -31.53 -31.54
CA LYS A 16 -14.53 -32.55 -32.55
C LYS A 16 -16.01 -32.91 -32.44
N THR A 17 -16.76 -32.72 -33.53
CA THR A 17 -18.04 -33.41 -33.74
C THR A 17 -18.09 -33.98 -35.17
N THR A 18 -18.64 -35.18 -35.31
CA THR A 18 -18.71 -35.93 -36.58
C THR A 18 -20.15 -36.19 -36.99
N LYS A 19 -20.44 -36.01 -38.29
CA LYS A 19 -21.47 -36.68 -39.13
C LYS A 19 -22.71 -37.24 -38.36
N GLY A 20 -23.95 -36.78 -38.52
CA GLY A 20 -24.55 -35.83 -39.46
C GLY A 20 -25.60 -36.49 -40.39
N LYS A 21 -26.68 -35.78 -40.76
CA LYS A 21 -27.64 -36.14 -41.83
C LYS A 21 -28.40 -34.88 -42.31
N LYS A 22 -28.90 -34.89 -43.55
CA LYS A 22 -29.57 -33.74 -44.22
C LYS A 22 -31.10 -33.85 -44.16
N VAL A 23 -31.80 -32.71 -44.09
CA VAL A 23 -33.03 -32.42 -44.87
C VAL A 23 -32.96 -30.97 -45.36
N THR A 24 -33.53 -30.71 -46.55
CA THR A 24 -33.68 -29.43 -47.28
C THR A 24 -34.81 -28.54 -46.71
N LEU A 25 -35.02 -27.27 -47.04
CA LEU A 25 -34.48 -26.26 -48.00
C LEU A 25 -34.37 -24.90 -47.21
N ARG A 26 -34.27 -23.64 -47.72
CA ARG A 26 -34.43 -22.99 -49.05
C ARG A 26 -33.46 -21.78 -49.17
N SER A 27 -33.58 -21.03 -50.29
CA SER A 27 -33.01 -19.69 -50.55
C SER A 27 -33.44 -18.65 -49.47
N THR A 28 -32.69 -17.61 -49.10
CA THR A 28 -32.10 -16.57 -49.99
C THR A 28 -30.68 -16.05 -49.66
N THR A 29 -30.04 -15.50 -50.70
CA THR A 29 -28.80 -14.71 -50.74
C THR A 29 -29.02 -13.25 -50.25
N LEU A 30 -28.03 -12.36 -50.07
CA LEU A 30 -26.67 -12.22 -50.63
C LEU A 30 -25.59 -11.93 -49.57
N SER A 31 -24.33 -12.16 -49.96
CA SER A 31 -23.12 -11.60 -49.34
C SER A 31 -22.69 -10.29 -50.02
N PHE A 32 -21.78 -9.54 -49.39
CA PHE A 32 -20.50 -9.18 -50.02
C PHE A 32 -19.47 -8.77 -48.95
N GLN A 33 -18.17 -8.89 -49.26
CA GLN A 33 -17.05 -8.64 -48.35
C GLN A 33 -16.21 -7.40 -48.80
N PRO A 34 -15.08 -7.03 -48.13
CA PRO A 34 -14.76 -5.62 -47.86
C PRO A 34 -13.90 -4.93 -48.92
N LEU A 35 -13.74 -3.61 -48.78
CA LEU A 35 -12.79 -2.80 -49.55
C LEU A 35 -11.80 -2.06 -48.64
N LEU A 36 -10.50 -2.35 -48.80
CA LEU A 36 -9.44 -1.39 -48.48
C LEU A 36 -9.30 -0.38 -49.62
N ARG A 37 -8.98 0.89 -49.33
CA ARG A 37 -8.16 1.72 -50.22
C ARG A 37 -7.46 2.88 -49.49
N ARG A 38 -6.27 3.23 -49.98
CA ARG A 38 -5.44 4.34 -49.53
C ARG A 38 -5.92 5.66 -50.13
N VAL A 39 -5.70 6.77 -49.43
CA VAL A 39 -5.52 8.11 -50.02
C VAL A 39 -4.30 8.75 -49.34
N VAL A 40 -3.52 9.55 -50.09
CA VAL A 40 -2.25 10.16 -49.66
C VAL A 40 -2.31 11.69 -49.87
N LEU A 41 -1.62 12.41 -48.99
CA LEU A 41 -1.40 13.87 -48.89
C LEU A 41 -1.92 14.78 -50.03
N ARG A 42 -2.58 15.87 -49.60
CA ARG A 42 -2.12 17.23 -49.96
C ARG A 42 -2.10 18.12 -48.71
N PHE A 43 -0.91 18.61 -48.35
CA PHE A 43 -0.76 19.76 -47.45
C PHE A 43 -0.56 21.01 -48.31
N THR A 44 -1.38 22.04 -48.10
CA THR A 44 -1.19 23.36 -48.73
C THR A 44 -0.45 24.26 -47.74
N ILE A 45 0.81 24.57 -48.04
CA ILE A 45 1.59 25.55 -47.25
C ILE A 45 1.14 26.95 -47.66
N ILE A 46 0.59 27.70 -46.70
CA ILE A 46 0.27 29.12 -46.87
C ILE A 46 1.28 29.93 -46.06
N ASN A 47 2.30 30.47 -46.75
CA ASN A 47 3.21 31.45 -46.16
C ASN A 47 2.57 32.85 -46.22
N ILE A 48 2.32 33.45 -45.06
CA ILE A 48 2.04 34.88 -44.93
C ILE A 48 3.06 35.46 -43.95
N PRO A 49 4.07 36.22 -44.42
CA PRO A 49 4.90 37.02 -43.53
C PRO A 49 4.17 38.33 -43.21
N TYR A 50 4.09 38.71 -41.93
CA TYR A 50 4.33 40.10 -41.56
C TYR A 50 4.74 40.24 -40.09
N THR A 51 5.55 41.25 -39.82
CA THR A 51 6.03 41.59 -38.48
C THR A 51 5.05 42.48 -37.74
N ASN A 52 4.83 42.21 -36.45
CA ASN A 52 4.66 43.29 -35.47
C ASN A 52 4.88 42.81 -34.03
N LYS A 53 5.52 43.64 -33.20
CA LYS A 53 5.60 43.40 -31.75
C LYS A 53 4.26 43.76 -31.13
N MET A 54 3.62 42.82 -30.43
CA MET A 54 2.48 43.10 -29.55
C MET A 54 2.83 42.77 -28.08
N PRO A 55 2.22 43.48 -27.12
CA PRO A 55 2.68 43.48 -25.73
C PRO A 55 2.35 42.17 -24.98
N ALA A 56 3.02 41.99 -23.84
CA ALA A 56 2.76 40.88 -22.93
C ALA A 56 1.25 40.78 -22.57
N PRO A 57 0.69 39.55 -22.52
CA PRO A 57 -0.76 39.37 -22.36
C PRO A 57 -1.24 39.92 -21.02
N LYS A 58 -2.23 40.81 -21.07
CA LYS A 58 -2.90 41.34 -19.87
C LYS A 58 -3.61 40.21 -19.13
N ILE A 59 -3.40 40.12 -17.82
CA ILE A 59 -4.02 39.10 -16.96
C ILE A 59 -5.54 39.27 -16.99
N ALA A 60 -6.26 38.28 -17.52
CA ALA A 60 -7.70 38.30 -17.68
C ALA A 60 -8.40 37.39 -16.67
N GLY A 61 -9.25 37.97 -15.82
CA GLY A 61 -10.43 37.29 -15.26
C GLY A 61 -10.21 36.13 -14.27
N THR A 62 -9.44 36.30 -13.19
CA THR A 62 -9.44 35.31 -12.09
C THR A 62 -10.84 35.21 -11.44
N ILE A 63 -11.40 33.99 -11.38
CA ILE A 63 -12.76 33.73 -10.88
C ILE A 63 -12.88 34.10 -9.39
N ARG A 64 -13.90 34.91 -9.06
CA ARG A 64 -14.11 35.47 -7.71
C ARG A 64 -14.83 34.49 -6.77
N SER A 65 -14.14 33.45 -6.29
CA SER A 65 -14.32 33.07 -4.89
C SER A 65 -13.44 33.96 -4.02
N LYS A 66 -13.99 34.51 -2.93
CA LYS A 66 -13.17 35.23 -1.92
C LYS A 66 -12.37 34.30 -1.01
N ASN A 67 -12.69 33.00 -1.00
CA ASN A 67 -12.04 31.97 -0.21
C ASN A 67 -11.58 30.81 -1.13
N PRO A 68 -10.28 30.63 -1.39
CA PRO A 68 -9.77 29.54 -2.23
C PRO A 68 -9.85 28.16 -1.54
N LEU A 69 -10.21 28.12 -0.25
CA LEU A 69 -10.46 26.93 0.54
C LEU A 69 -11.96 26.78 0.89
N LYS A 70 -12.90 27.37 0.12
CA LYS A 70 -14.34 27.34 0.46
C LYS A 70 -14.82 25.89 0.64
N GLY A 71 -14.99 25.49 1.90
CA GLY A 71 -15.44 24.17 2.36
C GLY A 71 -14.43 23.02 2.21
N ALA A 72 -13.17 23.29 1.83
CA ALA A 72 -12.13 22.26 1.81
C ALA A 72 -12.05 21.56 3.18
N VAL A 73 -11.94 20.23 3.21
CA VAL A 73 -12.02 19.42 4.44
C VAL A 73 -10.88 19.82 5.38
N GLU A 74 -11.20 20.35 6.55
CA GLU A 74 -10.21 20.81 7.53
C GLU A 74 -9.63 19.62 8.31
N VAL A 75 -8.42 19.18 7.93
CA VAL A 75 -7.73 18.04 8.56
C VAL A 75 -6.95 18.50 9.81
N LEU A 76 -6.28 19.65 9.72
CA LEU A 76 -5.70 20.38 10.86
C LEU A 76 -6.21 21.84 10.85
N PRO A 77 -6.75 22.35 11.98
CA PRO A 77 -7.36 23.69 12.05
C PRO A 77 -6.46 24.82 11.56
N GLU A 78 -6.96 25.65 10.64
CA GLU A 78 -6.22 26.74 9.97
C GLU A 78 -4.89 26.31 9.27
N ARG A 79 -4.62 25.00 9.09
CA ARG A 79 -3.26 24.50 8.81
C ARG A 79 -3.15 23.49 7.66
N LEU A 80 -4.02 22.49 7.60
CA LEU A 80 -4.03 21.45 6.56
C LEU A 80 -5.46 21.18 6.08
N TYR A 81 -5.65 21.26 4.76
CA TYR A 81 -6.93 21.06 4.10
C TYR A 81 -6.85 20.02 2.98
N TYR A 82 -7.96 19.33 2.70
CA TYR A 82 -8.15 18.51 1.50
C TYR A 82 -9.22 19.08 0.56
N ALA A 83 -8.99 18.99 -0.75
CA ALA A 83 -10.01 19.28 -1.77
C ALA A 83 -9.92 18.33 -2.97
N ALA A 84 -11.05 18.05 -3.64
CA ALA A 84 -11.06 17.53 -5.01
C ALA A 84 -11.33 18.70 -5.96
N LEU A 85 -10.44 18.95 -6.92
CA LEU A 85 -10.49 20.11 -7.80
C LEU A 85 -10.64 19.67 -9.27
N LYS A 86 -11.69 20.18 -9.94
CA LYS A 86 -11.95 19.89 -11.37
C LYS A 86 -10.91 20.53 -12.30
N THR A 87 -10.30 21.62 -11.86
CA THR A 87 -9.19 22.30 -12.53
C THR A 87 -8.07 22.60 -11.52
N PRO A 88 -6.79 22.48 -11.88
CA PRO A 88 -5.69 22.87 -11.00
C PRO A 88 -5.78 24.34 -10.56
N PRO A 89 -5.29 24.70 -9.36
CA PRO A 89 -5.20 26.09 -8.93
C PRO A 89 -4.25 26.88 -9.84
N PRO A 90 -4.50 28.19 -10.07
CA PRO A 90 -3.70 29.01 -11.00
C PRO A 90 -2.24 29.20 -10.57
N SER A 91 -1.91 28.92 -9.31
CA SER A 91 -0.55 28.82 -8.80
C SER A 91 -0.50 27.84 -7.62
N HIS A 92 0.66 27.20 -7.42
CA HIS A 92 0.90 26.36 -6.23
C HIS A 92 0.96 27.17 -4.92
N ASN A 93 1.12 28.49 -4.99
CA ASN A 93 1.15 29.39 -3.83
C ASN A 93 0.12 30.50 -4.04
N ILE A 94 -0.91 30.58 -3.18
CA ILE A 94 -1.98 31.60 -3.24
C ILE A 94 -2.03 32.34 -1.90
N LEU A 95 -2.07 33.68 -1.93
CA LEU A 95 -2.11 34.53 -0.74
C LEU A 95 -3.55 34.93 -0.39
N ALA A 96 -4.12 34.37 0.68
CA ALA A 96 -5.51 34.61 1.07
C ALA A 96 -5.71 34.60 2.60
N SER A 97 -6.81 35.18 3.07
CA SER A 97 -7.25 35.04 4.47
C SER A 97 -7.74 33.61 4.73
N THR A 98 -7.32 32.99 5.84
CA THR A 98 -7.92 31.73 6.29
C THR A 98 -9.39 31.91 6.67
N PRO A 99 -10.22 30.84 6.63
CA PRO A 99 -11.62 30.93 7.02
C PRO A 99 -11.80 31.32 8.50
N ARG A 100 -12.93 31.97 8.82
CA ARG A 100 -13.48 31.90 10.19
C ARG A 100 -14.03 30.49 10.42
N ARG A 101 -14.05 30.05 11.68
CA ARG A 101 -15.15 29.20 12.15
C ARG A 101 -16.29 30.14 12.53
N ASP A 102 -17.47 29.92 11.99
CA ASP A 102 -18.59 30.82 12.18
C ASP A 102 -19.26 30.58 13.54
N ALA A 103 -18.82 31.38 14.51
CA ALA A 103 -19.46 31.61 15.80
C ALA A 103 -19.33 33.11 16.13
N GLU A 104 -20.28 33.62 16.92
CA GLU A 104 -20.53 35.06 17.07
C GLU A 104 -19.35 35.83 17.70
N ALA A 105 -18.71 36.69 16.90
CA ALA A 105 -17.63 37.57 17.36
C ALA A 105 -17.68 38.94 16.65
N PRO A 106 -17.82 40.06 17.40
CA PRO A 106 -18.11 41.37 16.84
C PRO A 106 -16.90 42.06 16.19
N LYS A 107 -17.18 42.77 15.09
CA LYS A 107 -16.27 43.61 14.27
C LYS A 107 -15.12 42.84 13.55
N PRO A 108 -14.61 43.38 12.42
CA PRO A 108 -13.56 42.73 11.64
C PRO A 108 -12.16 43.26 12.01
N GLU A 109 -11.47 42.56 12.91
CA GLU A 109 -10.00 42.65 12.91
C GLU A 109 -9.46 42.07 11.59
N LYS A 110 -8.49 42.76 10.99
CA LYS A 110 -7.86 42.33 9.74
C LYS A 110 -6.86 41.21 10.04
N LYS A 111 -7.33 39.96 10.17
CA LYS A 111 -6.44 38.77 10.12
C LYS A 111 -5.58 38.84 8.86
N ASP A 112 -4.27 38.66 9.01
CA ASP A 112 -3.33 38.66 7.89
C ASP A 112 -3.64 37.57 6.87
N LYS A 113 -3.30 37.85 5.60
CA LYS A 113 -3.38 36.84 4.54
C LYS A 113 -2.24 35.85 4.72
N LYS A 114 -2.57 34.57 4.94
CA LYS A 114 -1.59 33.48 4.95
C LYS A 114 -1.33 33.00 3.52
N GLN A 115 -0.12 32.50 3.26
CA GLN A 115 0.17 31.82 2.00
C GLN A 115 -0.32 30.37 2.10
N ILE A 116 -1.14 29.96 1.14
CA ILE A 116 -1.67 28.61 0.99
C ILE A 116 -0.87 27.89 -0.09
N HIS A 117 -0.24 26.78 0.27
CA HIS A 117 0.47 25.91 -0.66
C HIS A 117 -0.40 24.76 -1.13
N PHE A 118 -0.72 24.73 -2.42
CA PHE A 118 -1.50 23.66 -3.06
C PHE A 118 -0.58 22.61 -3.69
N PHE A 119 -0.80 21.33 -3.39
CA PHE A 119 -0.11 20.22 -4.07
C PHE A 119 -1.01 18.99 -4.24
N ASN A 120 -0.72 18.16 -5.24
CA ASN A 120 -1.37 16.87 -5.48
C ASN A 120 -0.32 15.77 -5.65
N ILE A 121 -0.76 14.52 -5.86
CA ILE A 121 0.10 13.38 -6.23
C ILE A 121 -0.40 12.60 -7.45
N ASP A 122 -1.44 13.08 -8.15
CA ASP A 122 -2.22 12.32 -9.14
C ASP A 122 -1.38 11.69 -10.25
N ASN A 123 -0.29 12.36 -10.66
CA ASN A 123 0.64 11.94 -11.71
C ASN A 123 2.04 11.59 -11.17
N GLU A 124 2.18 11.39 -9.86
CA GLU A 124 3.44 11.17 -9.15
C GLU A 124 3.42 9.85 -8.38
N LEU A 125 2.44 9.67 -7.50
CA LEU A 125 2.19 8.41 -6.81
C LEU A 125 1.09 7.65 -7.57
N VAL A 126 1.50 7.06 -8.70
CA VAL A 126 0.63 6.32 -9.60
C VAL A 126 0.48 4.87 -9.11
N TYR A 127 -0.76 4.42 -8.93
CA TYR A 127 -1.06 3.01 -8.75
C TYR A 127 -0.89 2.28 -10.09
N TRP A 128 -0.06 1.24 -10.12
CA TRP A 128 0.13 0.39 -11.30
C TRP A 128 -0.85 -0.78 -11.24
N ASN A 129 -1.93 -0.70 -12.02
CA ASN A 129 -3.02 -1.66 -12.01
C ASN A 129 -2.67 -2.95 -12.77
N PHE A 130 -3.18 -4.08 -12.29
CA PHE A 130 -3.17 -5.35 -13.01
C PHE A 130 -4.31 -5.44 -14.04
N PHE A 131 -5.51 -4.99 -13.66
CA PHE A 131 -6.72 -4.94 -14.48
C PHE A 131 -7.58 -3.71 -14.12
N LEU A 132 -8.61 -3.87 -13.29
CA LEU A 132 -9.57 -2.83 -12.88
C LEU A 132 -9.34 -2.31 -11.44
N ASP A 133 -8.44 -2.95 -10.71
CA ASP A 133 -7.84 -2.44 -9.48
C ASP A 133 -7.24 -1.05 -9.68
N PHE A 134 -7.45 -0.16 -8.72
CA PHE A 134 -6.96 1.22 -8.79
C PHE A 134 -6.31 1.72 -7.48
N GLY A 135 -6.27 0.87 -6.44
CA GLY A 135 -5.80 1.24 -5.11
C GLY A 135 -6.02 0.10 -4.09
N PRO A 136 -5.73 0.33 -2.80
CA PRO A 136 -5.05 1.52 -2.27
C PRO A 136 -3.59 1.63 -2.73
N LEU A 137 -3.02 2.84 -2.69
CA LEU A 137 -1.57 3.06 -2.86
C LEU A 137 -0.77 2.32 -1.76
N ASN A 138 0.41 1.82 -2.13
CA ASN A 138 1.17 0.87 -1.31
C ASN A 138 1.92 1.53 -0.13
N LEU A 139 2.60 0.73 0.71
CA LEU A 139 3.38 1.21 1.85
C LEU A 139 4.48 2.21 1.45
N GLY A 140 5.23 1.93 0.37
CA GLY A 140 6.26 2.84 -0.13
C GLY A 140 5.68 4.21 -0.49
N GLN A 141 4.61 4.21 -1.28
CA GLN A 141 3.87 5.41 -1.69
C GLN A 141 3.27 6.16 -0.49
N LEU A 142 2.76 5.46 0.53
CA LEU A 142 2.30 6.08 1.79
C LEU A 142 3.45 6.76 2.56
N VAL A 143 4.64 6.15 2.58
CA VAL A 143 5.83 6.73 3.21
C VAL A 143 6.34 7.94 2.43
N ARG A 144 6.49 7.85 1.10
CA ARG A 144 6.87 8.99 0.24
C ARG A 144 5.87 10.15 0.34
N PHE A 145 4.55 9.87 0.36
CA PHE A 145 3.52 10.87 0.62
C PHE A 145 3.68 11.52 1.99
N SER A 146 3.87 10.72 3.04
CA SER A 146 4.00 11.22 4.42
C SER A 146 5.22 12.13 4.59
N GLN A 147 6.37 11.71 4.04
CA GLN A 147 7.58 12.54 3.98
C GLN A 147 7.28 13.88 3.29
N LYS A 148 6.67 13.82 2.09
CA LYS A 148 6.33 15.02 1.30
C LYS A 148 5.37 15.96 2.02
N LEU A 149 4.29 15.45 2.62
CA LEU A 149 3.31 16.24 3.36
C LEU A 149 3.94 16.91 4.60
N ASN A 150 4.72 16.16 5.39
CA ASN A 150 5.43 16.71 6.55
C ASN A 150 6.38 17.83 6.13
N ASP A 151 7.07 17.68 5.00
CA ASP A 151 7.94 18.71 4.45
C ASP A 151 7.19 19.96 3.95
N LYS A 152 5.97 19.82 3.39
CA LYS A 152 5.11 20.96 3.07
C LYS A 152 4.62 21.67 4.33
N LEU A 153 4.24 20.92 5.37
CA LEU A 153 3.79 21.49 6.64
C LEU A 153 4.91 22.28 7.34
N LYS A 154 6.16 21.80 7.30
CA LYS A 154 7.34 22.55 7.77
C LYS A 154 7.58 23.85 6.98
N LYS A 155 7.34 23.85 5.67
CA LYS A 155 7.74 24.94 4.74
C LYS A 155 6.69 26.02 4.48
N PHE A 156 5.39 25.73 4.67
CA PHE A 156 4.29 26.64 4.32
C PHE A 156 3.29 26.79 5.47
N PRO A 157 2.74 27.99 5.73
CA PRO A 157 1.89 28.25 6.90
C PRO A 157 0.47 27.71 6.75
N VAL A 158 -0.02 27.47 5.53
CA VAL A 158 -1.24 26.71 5.24
C VAL A 158 -0.96 25.78 4.07
N VAL A 159 -1.39 24.53 4.15
CA VAL A 159 -1.24 23.53 3.08
C VAL A 159 -2.61 23.03 2.65
N CYS A 160 -2.83 22.95 1.34
CA CYS A 160 -3.96 22.24 0.74
C CYS A 160 -3.43 21.08 -0.10
N PHE A 161 -3.66 19.87 0.37
CA PHE A 161 -3.50 18.68 -0.44
C PHE A 161 -4.74 18.52 -1.31
N TYR A 162 -4.60 18.26 -2.61
CA TYR A 162 -5.74 18.08 -3.49
C TYR A 162 -5.55 16.90 -4.45
N SER A 163 -6.66 16.45 -5.03
CA SER A 163 -6.68 15.54 -6.17
C SER A 163 -7.54 16.10 -7.30
N SER A 164 -7.47 15.50 -8.49
CA SER A 164 -8.50 15.71 -9.51
C SER A 164 -9.84 15.09 -9.08
N THR A 165 -10.94 15.47 -9.72
CA THR A 165 -12.28 14.89 -9.41
C THR A 165 -12.46 13.43 -9.85
N GLN A 166 -11.43 12.76 -10.38
CA GLN A 166 -11.51 11.36 -10.81
C GLN A 166 -11.71 10.43 -9.60
N PRO A 167 -12.77 9.60 -9.53
CA PRO A 167 -13.10 8.80 -8.34
C PRO A 167 -11.94 7.96 -7.79
N ALA A 168 -11.17 7.29 -8.66
CA ALA A 168 -10.01 6.51 -8.27
C ALA A 168 -8.86 7.36 -7.68
N LYS A 169 -8.63 8.58 -8.19
CA LYS A 169 -7.62 9.50 -7.65
C LYS A 169 -8.08 10.09 -6.31
N ARG A 170 -9.36 10.45 -6.20
CA ARG A 170 -10.00 10.88 -4.94
C ARG A 170 -9.86 9.82 -3.85
N ALA A 171 -10.23 8.57 -4.13
CA ALA A 171 -10.17 7.47 -3.16
C ALA A 171 -8.75 7.23 -2.61
N ASN A 172 -7.74 7.20 -3.49
CA ASN A 172 -6.34 7.06 -3.08
C ASN A 172 -5.81 8.27 -2.30
N ALA A 173 -6.16 9.50 -2.71
CA ALA A 173 -5.74 10.71 -2.02
C ALA A 173 -6.37 10.79 -0.61
N VAL A 174 -7.68 10.47 -0.48
CA VAL A 174 -8.34 10.39 0.82
C VAL A 174 -7.73 9.28 1.68
N TYR A 175 -7.47 8.09 1.13
CA TYR A 175 -6.74 7.03 1.83
C TYR A 175 -5.38 7.51 2.36
N LEU A 176 -4.56 8.17 1.52
CA LEU A 176 -3.24 8.66 1.92
C LEU A 176 -3.31 9.67 3.08
N ILE A 177 -4.20 10.66 3.02
CA ILE A 177 -4.31 11.66 4.10
C ILE A 177 -4.97 11.10 5.35
N CYS A 178 -5.87 10.12 5.24
CA CYS A 178 -6.42 9.41 6.40
C CYS A 178 -5.39 8.47 7.05
N ALA A 179 -4.60 7.75 6.26
CA ALA A 179 -3.52 6.91 6.77
C ALA A 179 -2.43 7.76 7.44
N TRP A 180 -2.11 8.92 6.88
CA TRP A 180 -1.24 9.90 7.53
C TRP A 180 -1.82 10.40 8.86
N GLN A 181 -3.12 10.73 8.95
CA GLN A 181 -3.76 11.11 10.23
C GLN A 181 -3.68 9.99 11.28
N VAL A 182 -3.91 8.74 10.89
CA VAL A 182 -3.79 7.56 11.77
C VAL A 182 -2.35 7.38 12.27
N LEU A 183 -1.36 7.57 11.40
CA LEU A 183 0.05 7.36 11.73
C LEU A 183 0.69 8.52 12.51
N TYR A 184 0.34 9.78 12.20
CA TYR A 184 0.98 11.00 12.68
C TYR A 184 0.13 11.86 13.62
N LEU A 185 -1.15 11.54 13.84
CA LEU A 185 -2.03 12.22 14.81
C LEU A 185 -2.72 11.24 15.78
N GLN A 186 -2.46 9.93 15.67
CA GLN A 186 -3.09 8.86 16.46
C GLN A 186 -4.63 8.82 16.42
N ARG A 187 -5.25 9.42 15.39
CA ARG A 187 -6.71 9.38 15.18
C ARG A 187 -7.21 7.95 14.91
N SER A 188 -8.44 7.64 15.33
CA SER A 188 -9.11 6.42 14.86
C SER A 188 -9.34 6.46 13.34
N PRO A 189 -9.58 5.30 12.68
CA PRO A 189 -9.97 5.25 11.27
C PRO A 189 -11.21 6.10 10.97
N GLU A 190 -12.23 6.02 11.84
CA GLU A 190 -13.46 6.81 11.77
C GLU A 190 -13.21 8.30 12.00
N GLU A 191 -12.34 8.67 12.95
CA GLU A 191 -11.96 10.07 13.18
C GLU A 191 -11.19 10.67 12.00
N ALA A 192 -10.29 9.91 11.40
CA ALA A 192 -9.53 10.32 10.22
C ALA A 192 -10.43 10.45 8.98
N TYR A 193 -11.42 9.56 8.86
CA TYR A 193 -12.35 9.51 7.72
C TYR A 193 -13.58 10.43 7.85
N ARG A 194 -13.94 10.89 9.06
CA ARG A 194 -15.15 11.68 9.36
C ARG A 194 -15.44 12.85 8.42
N GLY A 195 -14.40 13.54 7.92
CA GLY A 195 -14.54 14.67 7.00
C GLY A 195 -14.84 14.29 5.54
N PHE A 196 -14.91 12.99 5.22
CA PHE A 196 -15.11 12.44 3.88
C PHE A 196 -16.36 11.53 3.79
N ASP A 197 -17.00 11.27 4.93
CA ASP A 197 -18.22 10.45 5.07
C ASP A 197 -19.44 11.36 5.13
N GLU A 198 -20.35 11.26 4.15
CA GLU A 198 -21.57 12.07 4.07
C GLU A 198 -22.60 11.69 5.17
N PHE A 199 -22.65 10.42 5.56
CA PHE A 199 -23.60 9.92 6.56
C PHE A 199 -23.27 10.45 7.96
N LEU A 200 -22.00 10.44 8.36
CA LEU A 200 -21.55 10.95 9.67
C LEU A 200 -21.81 12.46 9.84
N GLN A 201 -21.78 13.24 8.76
CA GLN A 201 -21.99 14.70 8.81
C GLN A 201 -23.40 15.09 9.25
N SER A 202 -24.40 14.28 8.92
CA SER A 202 -25.81 14.50 9.33
C SER A 202 -26.01 14.52 10.86
N SER A 203 -25.07 13.98 11.63
CA SER A 203 -25.18 13.72 13.06
C SER A 203 -24.44 14.71 13.99
N VAL A 204 -23.63 15.63 13.45
CA VAL A 204 -22.72 16.46 14.27
C VAL A 204 -22.80 17.96 13.94
N ALA A 205 -23.58 18.70 14.73
CA ALA A 205 -23.79 20.15 14.61
C ALA A 205 -22.55 21.05 14.87
N SER A 206 -21.35 20.49 14.93
CA SER A 206 -20.07 21.18 15.16
C SER A 206 -18.91 20.66 14.30
N GLY A 207 -19.18 19.75 13.36
CA GLY A 207 -18.21 19.29 12.37
C GLY A 207 -18.00 20.31 11.24
N SER A 208 -16.76 20.48 10.79
CA SER A 208 -16.45 21.33 9.62
C SER A 208 -17.01 20.71 8.34
N LEU A 209 -18.02 21.35 7.75
CA LEU A 209 -18.69 20.92 6.52
C LEU A 209 -17.71 20.77 5.33
N PRO A 210 -17.92 19.78 4.44
CA PRO A 210 -17.20 19.65 3.16
C PRO A 210 -17.67 20.69 2.12
N PRO A 211 -17.07 20.71 0.90
CA PRO A 211 -17.27 21.83 -0.02
C PRO A 211 -18.57 21.81 -0.82
N VAL A 212 -19.52 22.66 -0.43
CA VAL A 212 -20.59 23.18 -1.30
C VAL A 212 -20.09 24.43 -2.03
N SER A 213 -19.50 24.23 -3.21
CA SER A 213 -18.91 25.30 -4.03
C SER A 213 -19.70 25.52 -5.33
N GLU A 214 -20.84 26.21 -5.23
CA GLU A 214 -21.68 26.62 -6.37
C GLU A 214 -20.87 27.27 -7.52
N SER A 215 -19.77 27.97 -7.19
CA SER A 215 -18.87 28.63 -8.15
C SER A 215 -17.94 27.70 -8.95
N GLN A 216 -17.84 26.40 -8.61
CA GLN A 216 -17.01 25.43 -9.35
C GLN A 216 -17.66 24.04 -9.55
N GLY A 217 -18.90 23.85 -9.07
CA GLY A 217 -19.62 22.57 -9.09
C GLY A 217 -20.05 22.21 -7.67
N ALA A 218 -21.36 22.04 -7.46
CA ALA A 218 -21.96 22.03 -6.13
C ALA A 218 -21.63 20.79 -5.27
N VAL A 219 -21.07 19.73 -5.87
CA VAL A 219 -20.65 18.50 -5.18
C VAL A 219 -19.18 18.24 -5.47
N THR A 220 -18.35 18.27 -4.43
CA THR A 220 -16.89 18.01 -4.50
C THR A 220 -16.48 16.71 -3.82
N ILE A 221 -17.38 16.14 -3.00
CA ILE A 221 -17.22 14.84 -2.37
C ILE A 221 -18.45 13.99 -2.67
N GLU A 222 -18.52 13.48 -3.90
CA GLU A 222 -19.35 12.30 -4.21
C GLU A 222 -18.81 11.10 -3.40
N GLU A 223 -19.60 10.05 -3.20
CA GLU A 223 -19.14 8.82 -2.55
C GLU A 223 -17.82 8.29 -3.16
N LEU A 224 -16.95 7.70 -2.32
CA LEU A 224 -15.69 7.14 -2.77
C LEU A 224 -15.88 5.69 -3.22
N PRO A 225 -15.46 5.31 -4.44
CA PRO A 225 -15.59 3.93 -4.89
C PRO A 225 -14.75 2.99 -4.01
N PRO A 226 -15.26 1.79 -3.66
CA PRO A 226 -14.49 0.77 -2.97
C PRO A 226 -13.34 0.27 -3.85
N PHE A 227 -12.25 -0.15 -3.21
CA PHE A 227 -11.05 -0.61 -3.90
C PHE A 227 -11.26 -1.97 -4.58
N HIS A 228 -11.40 -1.91 -5.89
CA HIS A 228 -11.55 -3.07 -6.78
C HIS A 228 -10.37 -4.05 -6.64
N ASP A 229 -10.62 -5.35 -6.85
CA ASP A 229 -9.59 -6.38 -6.83
C ASP A 229 -8.82 -6.46 -8.17
N ALA A 230 -7.72 -7.22 -8.19
CA ALA A 230 -6.90 -7.44 -9.39
C ALA A 230 -7.54 -8.44 -10.37
N SER A 231 -8.78 -8.15 -10.79
CA SER A 231 -9.54 -8.94 -11.77
C SER A 231 -10.11 -8.08 -12.91
N PRO A 232 -10.34 -8.66 -14.10
CA PRO A 232 -10.94 -7.97 -15.26
C PRO A 232 -12.48 -8.02 -15.27
N ILE A 233 -13.11 -8.42 -14.16
CA ILE A 233 -14.57 -8.55 -14.01
C ILE A 233 -15.03 -7.64 -12.88
N ALA A 234 -16.32 -7.32 -12.80
CA ALA A 234 -16.84 -6.50 -11.70
C ALA A 234 -16.53 -7.16 -10.33
N CYS A 235 -15.81 -6.44 -9.46
CA CYS A 235 -15.63 -6.86 -8.08
C CYS A 235 -16.99 -6.94 -7.38
N THR A 236 -17.15 -7.95 -6.53
CA THR A 236 -18.38 -8.21 -5.75
C THR A 236 -18.14 -8.14 -4.24
N TYR A 237 -17.00 -7.57 -3.84
CA TYR A 237 -16.58 -7.41 -2.45
C TYR A 237 -16.04 -6.00 -2.28
N ASP A 238 -16.72 -5.20 -1.45
CA ASP A 238 -16.39 -3.80 -1.27
C ASP A 238 -15.35 -3.63 -0.17
N LEU A 239 -14.17 -3.15 -0.56
CA LEU A 239 -13.07 -2.86 0.35
C LEU A 239 -12.92 -1.34 0.49
N THR A 240 -13.27 -0.78 1.65
CA THR A 240 -13.31 0.68 1.84
C THR A 240 -11.95 1.26 2.22
N VAL A 241 -11.85 2.60 2.19
CA VAL A 241 -10.74 3.32 2.83
C VAL A 241 -10.61 2.95 4.31
N VAL A 242 -11.72 2.86 5.04
CA VAL A 242 -11.74 2.59 6.48
C VAL A 242 -11.21 1.19 6.81
N ASP A 243 -11.49 0.19 5.97
CA ASP A 243 -10.95 -1.18 6.15
C ASP A 243 -9.42 -1.22 6.01
N CYS A 244 -8.88 -0.47 5.04
CA CYS A 244 -7.44 -0.34 4.84
C CYS A 244 -6.77 0.35 6.03
N LEU A 245 -7.40 1.40 6.60
CA LEU A 245 -6.92 2.07 7.81
C LEU A 245 -6.94 1.14 9.03
N LYS A 246 -8.00 0.35 9.21
CA LYS A 246 -8.11 -0.65 10.28
C LYS A 246 -7.03 -1.72 10.14
N GLY A 247 -6.78 -2.20 8.92
CA GLY A 247 -5.66 -3.10 8.62
C GLY A 247 -4.30 -2.54 9.04
N ILE A 248 -4.02 -1.27 8.73
CA ILE A 248 -2.77 -0.58 9.13
C ILE A 248 -2.64 -0.48 10.66
N ILE A 249 -3.70 -0.09 11.38
CA ILE A 249 -3.66 -0.02 12.85
C ILE A 249 -3.42 -1.42 13.45
N LYS A 250 -4.15 -2.42 12.97
CA LYS A 250 -4.02 -3.81 13.44
C LYS A 250 -2.60 -4.34 13.22
N ALA A 251 -2.01 -4.05 12.07
CA ALA A 251 -0.62 -4.41 11.77
C ALA A 251 0.39 -3.72 12.70
N ARG A 252 0.20 -2.44 13.04
CA ARG A 252 1.03 -1.75 14.05
C ARG A 252 0.88 -2.36 15.44
N GLN A 253 -0.35 -2.67 15.87
CA GLN A 253 -0.63 -3.34 17.16
C GLN A 253 0.06 -4.71 17.25
N CYS A 254 0.06 -5.48 16.16
CA CYS A 254 0.74 -6.79 16.11
C CYS A 254 2.27 -6.71 15.95
N GLY A 255 2.83 -5.51 15.69
CA GLY A 255 4.28 -5.32 15.46
C GLY A 255 4.74 -5.79 14.07
N PHE A 256 3.88 -5.74 13.06
CA PHE A 256 4.17 -6.14 11.68
C PHE A 256 4.77 -5.01 10.84
N PHE A 257 4.60 -3.76 11.28
CA PHE A 257 5.03 -2.55 10.60
C PHE A 257 5.31 -1.45 11.61
N ASP A 258 6.44 -0.78 11.46
CA ASP A 258 6.81 0.43 12.20
C ASP A 258 7.41 1.44 11.22
N LEU A 259 6.94 2.69 11.32
CA LEU A 259 7.25 3.78 10.41
C LEU A 259 8.65 4.38 10.65
N ASP A 260 9.21 4.24 11.86
CA ASP A 260 10.57 4.71 12.19
C ASP A 260 11.68 3.72 11.78
N THR A 261 11.29 2.52 11.32
CA THR A 261 12.19 1.44 10.86
C THR A 261 11.84 0.87 9.48
N PHE A 262 10.84 1.41 8.79
CA PHE A 262 10.48 0.94 7.45
C PHE A 262 11.47 1.44 6.40
N ASP A 263 12.22 0.51 5.83
CA ASP A 263 13.12 0.76 4.70
C ASP A 263 12.31 0.83 3.41
N VAL A 264 12.02 2.06 2.97
CA VAL A 264 11.27 2.34 1.74
C VAL A 264 12.10 2.05 0.48
N ASP A 265 13.43 2.17 0.56
CA ASP A 265 14.30 1.95 -0.60
C ASP A 265 14.50 0.42 -0.83
N GLU A 266 14.61 -0.39 0.24
CA GLU A 266 14.56 -1.86 0.12
C GLU A 266 13.17 -2.32 -0.35
N TYR A 267 12.07 -1.68 0.10
CA TYR A 267 10.71 -2.00 -0.36
C TYR A 267 10.53 -1.72 -1.86
N GLU A 268 10.84 -0.50 -2.33
CA GLU A 268 10.68 -0.10 -3.72
C GLU A 268 11.65 -0.84 -4.66
N TYR A 269 12.78 -1.34 -4.16
CA TYR A 269 13.67 -2.23 -4.91
C TYR A 269 13.05 -3.62 -5.11
N PHE A 270 12.58 -4.28 -4.05
CA PHE A 270 12.14 -5.69 -4.12
C PHE A 270 10.72 -5.91 -4.65
N GLU A 271 9.88 -4.86 -4.73
CA GLU A 271 8.58 -4.98 -5.43
C GLU A 271 8.72 -5.05 -6.97
N GLN A 272 9.90 -4.80 -7.52
CA GLN A 272 10.21 -4.90 -8.94
C GLN A 272 10.41 -6.37 -9.39
N VAL A 273 9.98 -6.71 -10.60
CA VAL A 273 9.94 -8.09 -11.12
C VAL A 273 11.33 -8.67 -11.36
N GLU A 274 12.24 -7.82 -11.82
CA GLU A 274 13.67 -8.09 -12.02
C GLU A 274 14.43 -8.38 -10.72
N ASN A 275 13.92 -7.90 -9.58
CA ASN A 275 14.59 -7.96 -8.27
C ASN A 275 13.96 -8.96 -7.29
N GLY A 276 12.70 -9.33 -7.49
CA GLY A 276 12.03 -10.36 -6.68
C GLY A 276 10.51 -10.49 -6.83
N ASP A 277 9.81 -9.42 -7.23
CA ASP A 277 8.35 -9.30 -7.08
C ASP A 277 7.89 -9.81 -5.70
N LEU A 278 8.48 -9.26 -4.63
CA LEU A 278 8.29 -9.71 -3.26
C LEU A 278 8.05 -8.55 -2.29
N ASN A 279 7.16 -8.77 -1.31
CA ASN A 279 6.87 -7.81 -0.25
C ASN A 279 6.67 -8.53 1.09
N TRP A 280 7.04 -7.86 2.18
CA TRP A 280 6.70 -8.30 3.53
C TRP A 280 5.23 -7.97 3.85
N ILE A 281 4.46 -8.99 4.24
CA ILE A 281 3.12 -8.83 4.82
C ILE A 281 3.22 -8.64 6.35
N ALA A 282 4.29 -9.15 6.96
CA ALA A 282 4.68 -8.81 8.33
C ALA A 282 6.20 -8.79 8.46
N ARG A 283 6.75 -7.73 9.04
CA ARG A 283 8.19 -7.56 9.30
C ARG A 283 8.45 -6.97 10.69
N GLY A 284 8.65 -7.83 11.68
CA GLY A 284 9.00 -7.43 13.04
C GLY A 284 8.93 -8.59 14.02
N THR A 285 7.83 -8.66 14.76
CA THR A 285 7.47 -9.81 15.63
C THR A 285 7.36 -11.11 14.83
N GLU A 286 6.70 -11.02 13.68
CA GLU A 286 6.56 -12.05 12.66
C GLU A 286 7.35 -11.67 11.41
N LYS A 287 7.66 -12.67 10.58
CA LYS A 287 8.37 -12.52 9.30
C LYS A 287 7.63 -13.29 8.21
N ILE A 288 6.67 -12.63 7.57
CA ILE A 288 5.80 -13.23 6.55
C ILE A 288 6.06 -12.53 5.22
N LEU A 289 6.56 -13.28 4.23
CA LEU A 289 6.90 -12.78 2.90
C LEU A 289 5.96 -13.38 1.84
N ALA A 290 5.42 -12.52 0.97
CA ALA A 290 4.70 -12.92 -0.23
C ALA A 290 5.55 -12.61 -1.46
N PHE A 291 5.67 -13.56 -2.41
CA PHE A 291 6.50 -13.41 -3.61
C PHE A 291 5.94 -14.12 -4.84
N ALA A 292 6.41 -13.74 -6.03
CA ALA A 292 6.12 -14.44 -7.28
C ALA A 292 6.67 -15.88 -7.31
N GLY A 293 6.11 -16.73 -8.18
CA GLY A 293 6.59 -18.10 -8.33
C GLY A 293 7.88 -18.18 -9.16
N PRO A 294 8.99 -18.74 -8.62
CA PRO A 294 10.19 -18.96 -9.40
C PRO A 294 9.96 -19.88 -10.61
N SER A 295 10.87 -19.77 -11.58
CA SER A 295 10.99 -20.65 -12.74
C SER A 295 12.26 -21.53 -12.63
N TYR A 296 12.39 -22.54 -13.48
CA TYR A 296 13.54 -23.46 -13.48
C TYR A 296 14.86 -22.73 -13.76
N GLU A 297 14.81 -21.70 -14.61
CA GLU A 297 15.95 -20.87 -15.01
C GLU A 297 15.57 -19.39 -14.96
N LYS A 298 16.58 -18.52 -14.80
CA LYS A 298 16.40 -17.07 -14.93
C LYS A 298 16.35 -16.72 -16.42
N ASN A 299 15.35 -15.96 -16.84
CA ASN A 299 15.18 -15.54 -18.23
C ASN A 299 14.71 -14.08 -18.29
N ILE A 300 15.04 -13.38 -19.37
CA ILE A 300 14.54 -12.04 -19.69
C ILE A 300 14.12 -12.07 -21.16
N SER A 301 12.83 -11.88 -21.42
CA SER A 301 12.30 -11.90 -22.78
C SER A 301 12.73 -10.65 -23.58
N PRO A 302 12.65 -10.66 -24.93
CA PRO A 302 12.94 -9.48 -25.76
C PRO A 302 12.07 -8.25 -25.44
N GLU A 303 10.88 -8.47 -24.87
CA GLU A 303 9.95 -7.43 -24.42
C GLU A 303 10.26 -6.90 -23.01
N GLY A 304 11.25 -7.49 -22.32
CA GLY A 304 11.68 -7.12 -20.98
C GLY A 304 11.07 -7.95 -19.83
N TYR A 305 10.28 -8.99 -20.10
CA TYR A 305 9.68 -9.80 -19.03
C TYR A 305 10.75 -10.67 -18.36
N CYS A 306 11.06 -10.37 -17.09
CA CYS A 306 11.98 -11.17 -16.29
C CYS A 306 11.24 -12.32 -15.56
N THR A 307 11.84 -13.51 -15.56
CA THR A 307 11.48 -14.61 -14.65
C THR A 307 12.71 -15.00 -13.83
N LEU A 308 12.56 -15.13 -12.51
CA LEU A 308 13.64 -15.43 -11.58
C LEU A 308 13.67 -16.92 -11.18
N ALA A 309 14.86 -17.43 -10.87
CA ALA A 309 15.08 -18.79 -10.37
C ALA A 309 15.24 -18.80 -8.83
N PRO A 310 15.13 -19.94 -8.14
CA PRO A 310 15.36 -20.02 -6.68
C PRO A 310 16.68 -19.38 -6.21
N ALA A 311 17.72 -19.46 -7.05
CA ALA A 311 19.04 -18.88 -6.80
C ALA A 311 19.02 -17.35 -6.61
N ASP A 312 18.10 -16.62 -7.25
CA ASP A 312 17.94 -15.17 -7.07
C ASP A 312 17.41 -14.82 -5.67
N TYR A 313 16.50 -15.65 -5.13
CA TYR A 313 15.83 -15.44 -3.85
C TYR A 313 16.66 -15.89 -2.64
N ILE A 314 17.41 -16.99 -2.78
CA ILE A 314 18.15 -17.64 -1.69
C ILE A 314 19.05 -16.67 -0.88
N PRO A 315 19.82 -15.74 -1.49
CA PRO A 315 20.62 -14.78 -0.74
C PRO A 315 19.78 -13.86 0.18
N TYR A 316 18.68 -13.30 -0.33
CA TYR A 316 17.79 -12.44 0.47
C TYR A 316 17.04 -13.24 1.54
N PHE A 317 16.61 -14.47 1.21
CA PHE A 317 15.91 -15.36 2.14
C PHE A 317 16.84 -15.76 3.30
N LYS A 318 18.13 -16.04 3.02
CA LYS A 318 19.15 -16.27 4.07
C LYS A 318 19.41 -15.02 4.91
N LYS A 319 19.62 -13.85 4.29
CA LYS A 319 19.82 -12.55 4.98
C LYS A 319 18.72 -12.29 6.02
N ASN A 320 17.46 -12.57 5.67
CA ASN A 320 16.30 -12.27 6.52
C ASN A 320 15.84 -13.44 7.43
N GLN A 321 16.51 -14.60 7.37
CA GLN A 321 16.21 -15.81 8.15
C GLN A 321 14.85 -16.44 7.80
N ILE A 322 14.55 -16.57 6.51
CA ILE A 322 13.45 -17.43 6.03
C ILE A 322 13.81 -18.90 6.28
N ASP A 323 12.95 -19.61 7.00
CA ASP A 323 13.09 -21.03 7.36
C ASP A 323 12.35 -21.97 6.39
N LEU A 324 11.26 -21.48 5.80
CA LEU A 324 10.29 -22.26 5.06
C LEU A 324 9.81 -21.52 3.80
N VAL A 325 9.81 -22.21 2.67
CA VAL A 325 9.14 -21.81 1.42
C VAL A 325 7.91 -22.68 1.20
N VAL A 326 6.77 -22.05 0.90
CA VAL A 326 5.49 -22.74 0.63
C VAL A 326 5.04 -22.48 -0.81
N ARG A 327 4.92 -23.56 -1.59
CA ARG A 327 4.47 -23.55 -2.99
C ARG A 327 2.98 -23.90 -3.09
N LEU A 328 2.17 -22.98 -3.65
CA LEU A 328 0.72 -23.17 -3.83
C LEU A 328 0.31 -23.44 -5.29
N ASN A 329 1.25 -23.41 -6.24
CA ASN A 329 1.05 -23.64 -7.67
C ASN A 329 1.79 -24.89 -8.18
N LYS A 330 1.53 -25.26 -9.45
CA LYS A 330 2.26 -26.33 -10.15
C LYS A 330 3.78 -26.11 -10.06
N LYS A 331 4.53 -27.21 -9.97
CA LYS A 331 5.99 -27.21 -9.92
C LYS A 331 6.61 -26.58 -11.18
N ASN A 332 7.18 -25.38 -10.98
CA ASN A 332 7.89 -24.60 -11.99
C ASN A 332 9.40 -24.48 -11.72
N TYR A 333 9.91 -25.12 -10.66
CA TYR A 333 11.33 -25.14 -10.25
C TYR A 333 11.58 -26.34 -9.32
N HIS A 334 12.83 -26.68 -9.01
CA HIS A 334 13.17 -27.76 -8.09
C HIS A 334 13.17 -27.27 -6.63
N GLU A 335 12.30 -27.84 -5.79
CA GLU A 335 12.31 -27.59 -4.34
C GLU A 335 13.67 -27.88 -3.69
N GLN A 336 14.42 -28.83 -4.27
CA GLN A 336 15.79 -29.18 -3.90
C GLN A 336 16.75 -28.00 -3.90
N ASP A 337 16.49 -26.92 -4.64
CA ASP A 337 17.38 -25.75 -4.70
C ASP A 337 17.28 -24.91 -3.42
N PHE A 338 16.09 -24.83 -2.80
CA PHE A 338 15.92 -24.27 -1.46
C PHE A 338 16.42 -25.24 -0.37
N GLU A 339 16.15 -26.55 -0.52
CA GLU A 339 16.56 -27.56 0.46
C GLU A 339 18.09 -27.65 0.60
N LYS A 340 18.83 -27.71 -0.52
CA LYS A 340 20.31 -27.65 -0.54
C LYS A 340 20.85 -26.35 0.05
N ALA A 341 20.07 -25.25 -0.03
CA ALA A 341 20.42 -23.99 0.59
C ALA A 341 20.18 -23.98 2.11
N GLY A 342 19.51 -24.99 2.68
CA GLY A 342 19.15 -25.06 4.10
C GLY A 342 17.83 -24.36 4.45
N ILE A 343 16.96 -24.16 3.46
CA ILE A 343 15.62 -23.58 3.61
C ILE A 343 14.61 -24.70 3.37
N ARG A 344 13.70 -24.96 4.31
CA ARG A 344 12.68 -26.01 4.18
C ARG A 344 11.72 -25.68 3.04
N HIS A 345 11.17 -26.70 2.39
CA HIS A 345 10.18 -26.55 1.34
C HIS A 345 8.95 -27.44 1.59
N VAL A 346 7.76 -26.94 1.27
CA VAL A 346 6.53 -27.75 1.17
C VAL A 346 5.66 -27.30 -0.01
N GLU A 347 4.94 -28.25 -0.60
CA GLU A 347 3.95 -27.99 -1.65
C GLU A 347 2.53 -28.31 -1.15
N HIS A 348 1.63 -27.33 -1.30
CA HIS A 348 0.20 -27.45 -1.02
C HIS A 348 -0.60 -26.93 -2.22
N PHE A 349 -0.49 -27.64 -3.35
CA PHE A 349 -1.09 -27.24 -4.61
C PHE A 349 -2.62 -27.12 -4.53
N TYR A 350 -3.16 -26.01 -5.05
CA TYR A 350 -4.56 -25.91 -5.46
C TYR A 350 -4.73 -25.04 -6.72
N VAL A 351 -5.91 -25.14 -7.34
CA VAL A 351 -6.23 -24.59 -8.66
C VAL A 351 -6.15 -23.05 -8.67
N ASP A 352 -5.68 -22.47 -9.77
CA ASP A 352 -5.56 -21.01 -9.88
C ASP A 352 -6.93 -20.32 -9.93
N GLY A 353 -7.03 -19.15 -9.33
CA GLY A 353 -8.31 -18.44 -9.16
C GLY A 353 -9.34 -19.10 -8.22
N SER A 354 -9.13 -20.35 -7.78
CA SER A 354 -10.02 -21.02 -6.82
C SER A 354 -9.69 -20.62 -5.38
N CYS A 355 -10.61 -20.95 -4.47
CA CYS A 355 -10.34 -20.99 -3.05
C CYS A 355 -9.72 -22.36 -2.67
N PRO A 356 -8.93 -22.46 -1.58
CA PRO A 356 -8.49 -23.75 -1.07
C PRO A 356 -9.64 -24.49 -0.39
N SER A 357 -9.61 -25.83 -0.38
CA SER A 357 -10.48 -26.59 0.52
C SER A 357 -10.00 -26.41 1.96
N MET A 358 -10.88 -26.54 2.95
CA MET A 358 -10.48 -26.39 4.37
C MET A 358 -9.34 -27.34 4.76
N LYS A 359 -9.29 -28.55 4.20
CA LYS A 359 -8.18 -29.50 4.40
C LYS A 359 -6.85 -28.92 3.92
N ILE A 360 -6.79 -28.43 2.68
CA ILE A 360 -5.56 -27.84 2.11
C ILE A 360 -5.18 -26.59 2.90
N LEU A 361 -6.16 -25.76 3.27
CA LEU A 361 -5.92 -24.56 4.07
C LEU A 361 -5.29 -24.92 5.42
N HIS A 362 -5.85 -25.89 6.15
CA HIS A 362 -5.28 -26.38 7.40
C HIS A 362 -3.86 -26.89 7.23
N GLN A 363 -3.59 -27.74 6.23
CA GLN A 363 -2.23 -28.23 5.96
C GLN A 363 -1.22 -27.10 5.69
N VAL A 364 -1.64 -25.99 5.07
CA VAL A 364 -0.82 -24.78 4.88
C VAL A 364 -0.61 -24.03 6.20
N LEU A 365 -1.67 -23.82 6.99
CA LEU A 365 -1.56 -23.14 8.28
C LEU A 365 -0.69 -23.92 9.27
N ASP A 366 -0.88 -25.23 9.37
CA ASP A 366 -0.06 -26.13 10.18
C ASP A 366 1.41 -26.03 9.77
N SER A 367 1.69 -25.90 8.46
CA SER A 367 3.06 -25.71 7.95
C SER A 367 3.66 -24.37 8.41
N PHE A 368 2.90 -23.27 8.37
CA PHE A 368 3.34 -21.98 8.93
C PHE A 368 3.58 -22.07 10.44
N GLU A 369 2.72 -22.78 11.18
CA GLU A 369 2.84 -22.98 12.63
C GLU A 369 4.06 -23.85 13.03
N THR A 370 4.72 -24.55 12.09
CA THR A 370 6.02 -25.21 12.34
C THR A 370 7.23 -24.27 12.36
N VAL A 371 7.08 -22.99 12.00
CA VAL A 371 8.21 -22.07 11.82
C VAL A 371 8.74 -21.60 13.18
N PRO A 372 10.05 -21.76 13.49
CA PRO A 372 10.61 -21.31 14.75
C PRO A 372 10.50 -19.78 14.94
N ARG A 373 10.12 -19.34 16.14
CA ARG A 373 10.03 -17.90 16.49
C ARG A 373 11.32 -17.16 16.13
N GLY A 374 11.18 -15.97 15.54
CA GLY A 374 12.30 -15.14 15.08
C GLY A 374 12.81 -15.47 13.67
N LYS A 375 12.49 -16.66 13.13
CA LYS A 375 12.60 -16.93 11.69
C LYS A 375 11.31 -16.53 10.96
N GLY A 376 11.30 -16.63 9.63
CA GLY A 376 10.15 -16.33 8.79
C GLY A 376 9.79 -17.41 7.78
N PHE A 377 8.69 -17.19 7.07
CA PHE A 377 8.27 -18.03 5.94
C PHE A 377 7.90 -17.19 4.72
N ALA A 378 8.17 -17.76 3.54
CA ALA A 378 7.90 -17.14 2.24
C ALA A 378 6.88 -17.99 1.47
N VAL A 379 5.84 -17.35 0.94
CA VAL A 379 4.71 -18.04 0.29
C VAL A 379 4.52 -17.51 -1.12
N HIS A 380 4.40 -18.43 -2.09
CA HIS A 380 4.14 -18.05 -3.48
C HIS A 380 3.05 -18.92 -4.14
N CYS A 381 2.51 -18.37 -5.23
CA CYS A 381 1.72 -19.09 -6.21
C CYS A 381 2.32 -18.82 -7.60
N LYS A 382 1.51 -18.47 -8.62
CA LYS A 382 2.04 -17.92 -9.88
C LYS A 382 2.59 -16.50 -9.68
N ALA A 383 1.73 -15.56 -9.26
CA ALA A 383 2.07 -14.14 -9.10
C ALA A 383 2.20 -13.68 -7.63
N GLY A 384 2.10 -14.59 -6.66
CA GLY A 384 2.19 -14.22 -5.24
C GLY A 384 1.01 -13.41 -4.68
N LEU A 385 -0.11 -13.29 -5.43
CA LEU A 385 -1.25 -12.43 -5.08
C LEU A 385 -2.44 -13.20 -4.48
N GLY A 386 -3.30 -13.79 -5.32
CA GLY A 386 -4.58 -14.37 -4.89
C GLY A 386 -4.42 -15.53 -3.88
N ARG A 387 -3.91 -16.68 -4.34
CA ARG A 387 -3.74 -17.89 -3.50
C ARG A 387 -2.83 -17.66 -2.29
N THR A 388 -1.73 -16.93 -2.49
CA THR A 388 -0.79 -16.51 -1.43
C THR A 388 -1.49 -15.68 -0.37
N GLY A 389 -2.16 -14.58 -0.76
CA GLY A 389 -2.92 -13.73 0.16
C GLY A 389 -4.10 -14.45 0.81
N THR A 390 -4.70 -15.46 0.15
CA THR A 390 -5.76 -16.28 0.77
C THR A 390 -5.21 -17.09 1.95
N CYS A 391 -4.06 -17.75 1.78
CA CYS A 391 -3.45 -18.54 2.86
C CYS A 391 -2.86 -17.66 3.98
N ILE A 392 -2.17 -16.57 3.63
CA ILE A 392 -1.64 -15.62 4.63
C ILE A 392 -2.78 -14.88 5.36
N GLY A 393 -3.83 -14.49 4.64
CA GLY A 393 -5.01 -13.84 5.21
C GLY A 393 -5.70 -14.73 6.25
N ALA A 394 -5.90 -16.01 5.96
CA ALA A 394 -6.43 -16.98 6.91
C ALA A 394 -5.55 -17.13 8.17
N TYR A 395 -4.22 -17.17 8.02
CA TYR A 395 -3.27 -17.21 9.15
C TYR A 395 -3.40 -15.96 10.04
N LEU A 396 -3.46 -14.78 9.43
CA LEU A 396 -3.59 -13.52 10.16
C LEU A 396 -4.97 -13.36 10.84
N MET A 397 -6.05 -13.84 10.22
CA MET A 397 -7.35 -13.94 10.91
C MET A 397 -7.28 -14.92 12.09
N LYS A 398 -6.66 -16.10 11.93
CA LYS A 398 -6.54 -17.14 12.96
C LYS A 398 -5.77 -16.63 14.18
N HIS A 399 -4.52 -16.23 14.01
CA HIS A 399 -3.63 -15.93 15.15
C HIS A 399 -3.76 -14.48 15.64
N TYR A 400 -4.06 -13.52 14.76
CA TYR A 400 -4.03 -12.09 15.06
C TYR A 400 -5.41 -11.41 15.07
N ARG A 401 -6.48 -12.16 14.80
CA ARG A 401 -7.88 -11.69 14.85
C ARG A 401 -8.13 -10.43 14.01
N PHE A 402 -7.53 -10.35 12.83
CA PHE A 402 -7.98 -9.44 11.77
C PHE A 402 -9.37 -9.89 11.29
N THR A 403 -10.23 -8.98 10.85
CA THR A 403 -11.36 -9.31 9.96
C THR A 403 -10.89 -9.62 8.54
N ALA A 404 -11.76 -10.18 7.69
CA ALA A 404 -11.44 -10.38 6.28
C ALA A 404 -11.16 -9.05 5.55
N ALA A 405 -11.91 -7.99 5.87
CA ALA A 405 -11.72 -6.67 5.26
C ALA A 405 -10.41 -6.03 5.73
N GLU A 406 -10.12 -6.06 7.03
CA GLU A 406 -8.85 -5.59 7.60
C GLU A 406 -7.64 -6.30 6.98
N VAL A 407 -7.71 -7.62 6.81
CA VAL A 407 -6.57 -8.39 6.31
C VAL A 407 -6.37 -8.23 4.80
N ILE A 408 -7.45 -8.14 4.01
CA ILE A 408 -7.36 -7.83 2.58
C ILE A 408 -6.81 -6.41 2.38
N GLY A 409 -7.32 -5.42 3.15
CA GLY A 409 -6.82 -4.05 3.15
C GLY A 409 -5.34 -3.98 3.49
N TRP A 410 -4.92 -4.60 4.60
CA TRP A 410 -3.51 -4.66 5.00
C TRP A 410 -2.62 -5.32 3.93
N MET A 411 -3.04 -6.48 3.40
CA MET A 411 -2.26 -7.18 2.38
C MET A 411 -2.15 -6.39 1.08
N ARG A 412 -3.20 -5.68 0.63
CA ARG A 412 -3.11 -4.83 -0.58
C ARG A 412 -2.26 -3.59 -0.38
N VAL A 413 -2.22 -3.03 0.82
CA VAL A 413 -1.30 -1.93 1.19
C VAL A 413 0.16 -2.42 1.20
N CYS A 414 0.43 -3.67 1.62
CA CYS A 414 1.77 -4.26 1.55
C CYS A 414 2.18 -4.71 0.15
N ARG A 415 1.24 -5.29 -0.60
CA ARG A 415 1.41 -5.93 -1.91
C ARG A 415 0.12 -5.79 -2.73
N PRO A 416 0.04 -4.80 -3.63
CA PRO A 416 -1.14 -4.55 -4.47
C PRO A 416 -1.70 -5.82 -5.14
N GLY A 417 -3.02 -5.89 -5.30
CA GLY A 417 -3.71 -7.01 -5.95
C GLY A 417 -3.84 -8.32 -5.13
N CYS A 418 -3.37 -8.38 -3.87
CA CYS A 418 -3.61 -9.53 -3.01
C CYS A 418 -5.10 -9.87 -2.81
N VAL A 419 -5.41 -11.18 -2.79
CA VAL A 419 -6.75 -11.80 -2.68
C VAL A 419 -7.71 -11.38 -3.81
N ILE A 420 -8.04 -12.34 -4.71
CA ILE A 420 -8.67 -12.05 -6.01
C ILE A 420 -10.00 -12.82 -6.14
N GLY A 421 -11.02 -12.13 -6.65
CA GLY A 421 -12.34 -12.66 -7.00
C GLY A 421 -13.03 -13.39 -5.83
N PRO A 422 -13.39 -14.68 -5.98
CA PRO A 422 -14.13 -15.44 -4.97
C PRO A 422 -13.34 -15.65 -3.66
N GLN A 423 -12.02 -15.44 -3.67
CA GLN A 423 -11.18 -15.59 -2.49
C GLN A 423 -11.50 -14.56 -1.41
N GLN A 424 -11.98 -13.37 -1.79
CA GLN A 424 -12.40 -12.31 -0.86
C GLN A 424 -13.60 -12.77 -0.01
N HIS A 425 -14.63 -13.29 -0.69
CA HIS A 425 -15.81 -13.89 -0.06
C HIS A 425 -15.47 -15.11 0.78
N PHE A 426 -14.56 -15.97 0.31
CA PHE A 426 -14.09 -17.13 1.07
C PHE A 426 -13.43 -16.72 2.39
N LEU A 427 -12.55 -15.70 2.39
CA LEU A 427 -11.98 -15.19 3.65
C LEU A 427 -13.07 -14.69 4.59
N LYS A 428 -14.08 -13.97 4.09
CA LYS A 428 -15.20 -13.52 4.94
C LYS A 428 -16.06 -14.67 5.47
N GLN A 429 -16.27 -15.72 4.68
CA GLN A 429 -17.00 -16.93 5.11
C GLN A 429 -16.26 -17.71 6.21
N ILE A 430 -14.93 -17.78 6.17
CA ILE A 430 -14.13 -18.51 7.17
C ILE A 430 -13.68 -17.65 8.36
N GLU A 431 -13.89 -16.33 8.34
CA GLU A 431 -13.44 -15.36 9.36
C GLU A 431 -13.71 -15.84 10.80
N SER A 432 -14.98 -16.09 11.14
CA SER A 432 -15.41 -16.57 12.46
C SER A 432 -14.80 -17.94 12.82
N ARG A 433 -14.62 -18.82 11.83
CA ARG A 433 -14.00 -20.14 12.02
C ARG A 433 -12.51 -20.03 12.35
N MET A 434 -11.76 -19.23 11.58
CA MET A 434 -10.34 -18.96 11.86
C MET A 434 -10.18 -18.32 13.24
N TRP A 435 -11.06 -17.38 13.60
CA TRP A 435 -11.10 -16.76 14.92
C TRP A 435 -11.32 -17.79 16.06
N GLN A 436 -12.23 -18.74 15.87
CA GLN A 436 -12.50 -19.82 16.83
C GLN A 436 -11.28 -20.75 16.95
N GLU A 437 -10.81 -21.34 15.85
CA GLU A 437 -9.66 -22.25 15.83
C GLU A 437 -8.39 -21.61 16.44
N GLY A 438 -8.15 -20.33 16.14
CA GLY A 438 -7.05 -19.55 16.71
C GLY A 438 -7.23 -19.15 18.18
N SER A 439 -8.31 -19.54 18.86
CA SER A 439 -8.51 -19.31 20.31
C SER A 439 -7.79 -20.34 21.18
N SER A 440 -7.47 -21.51 20.61
CA SER A 440 -6.70 -22.57 21.28
C SER A 440 -5.22 -22.58 20.89
N SER A 441 -4.76 -21.61 20.07
CA SER A 441 -3.38 -21.55 19.58
C SER A 441 -2.39 -21.05 20.65
N LYS A 442 -1.20 -21.63 20.67
CA LYS A 442 -0.08 -21.25 21.56
C LYS A 442 0.81 -20.13 21.00
N ILE A 443 0.47 -19.59 19.82
CA ILE A 443 1.14 -18.41 19.25
C ILE A 443 0.67 -17.18 20.05
N PRO A 444 1.56 -16.40 20.68
CA PRO A 444 1.16 -15.29 21.54
C PRO A 444 0.43 -14.21 20.74
N ARG A 445 -0.80 -13.89 21.17
CA ARG A 445 -1.56 -12.75 20.68
C ARG A 445 -0.96 -11.44 21.20
N ALA A 446 0.22 -11.09 20.71
CA ALA A 446 0.92 -9.85 21.02
C ALA A 446 0.27 -8.65 20.29
N ILE A 447 -1.04 -8.46 20.48
CA ILE A 447 -1.74 -7.21 20.19
C ILE A 447 -1.33 -6.25 21.30
N LYS A 448 -0.35 -5.40 21.00
CA LYS A 448 0.06 -4.30 21.87
C LYS A 448 -0.90 -3.13 21.70
N ASP A 449 -0.87 -2.19 22.63
CA ASP A 449 -1.35 -0.84 22.35
C ASP A 449 -0.67 -0.28 21.09
N VAL A 450 -1.36 0.61 20.38
CA VAL A 450 -0.80 1.22 19.16
C VAL A 450 0.52 1.92 19.53
N PRO A 451 1.66 1.57 18.90
CA PRO A 451 2.93 2.20 19.22
C PRO A 451 2.85 3.73 19.11
N PRO A 452 3.57 4.47 19.96
CA PRO A 452 3.47 5.93 20.02
C PRO A 452 3.85 6.63 18.70
N MET A 453 3.73 7.96 18.71
CA MET A 453 4.08 8.83 17.57
C MET A 453 5.49 8.49 17.02
N PRO A 454 5.68 8.49 15.68
CA PRO A 454 6.99 8.27 15.07
C PRO A 454 7.98 9.34 15.53
N SER A 455 9.05 8.90 16.18
CA SER A 455 10.02 9.72 16.91
C SER A 455 10.94 10.56 16.02
N LYS A 456 11.15 10.12 14.76
CA LYS A 456 12.09 10.77 13.81
C LYS A 456 11.42 11.72 12.83
N ASN A 457 10.09 11.64 12.69
CA ASN A 457 9.31 12.42 11.73
C ASN A 457 8.18 13.24 12.36
N THR A 458 8.26 13.51 13.66
CA THR A 458 7.34 14.38 14.39
C THR A 458 7.25 15.76 13.72
N LEU A 459 6.02 16.23 13.52
CA LEU A 459 5.78 17.66 13.35
C LEU A 459 6.15 18.38 14.66
N PRO A 460 6.66 19.63 14.63
CA PRO A 460 6.76 20.45 15.84
C PRO A 460 5.39 20.61 16.51
N ASP A 461 5.35 20.70 17.85
CA ASP A 461 4.07 20.80 18.59
C ASP A 461 3.21 21.99 18.12
N ASP A 462 3.81 23.11 17.73
CA ASP A 462 3.13 24.27 17.16
C ASP A 462 2.38 23.95 15.84
N ALA A 463 2.90 23.00 15.06
CA ALA A 463 2.32 22.57 13.78
C ALA A 463 1.20 21.52 13.95
N VAL A 464 1.15 20.82 15.09
CA VAL A 464 0.06 19.90 15.45
C VAL A 464 -1.07 20.64 16.19
N THR A 465 -0.72 21.52 17.14
CA THR A 465 -1.68 22.20 18.02
C THR A 465 -2.35 23.42 17.39
N GLY A 466 -1.78 23.99 16.32
CA GLY A 466 -2.32 25.15 15.60
C GLY A 466 -2.34 26.45 16.41
N ARG A 467 -1.75 26.47 17.61
CA ARG A 467 -1.71 27.63 18.50
C ARG A 467 -0.40 28.38 18.33
N SER A 468 -0.42 29.46 17.54
CA SER A 468 0.56 30.54 17.71
C SER A 468 0.59 30.96 19.18
N GLY A 469 1.80 31.14 19.74
CA GLY A 469 2.01 31.33 21.17
C GLY A 469 1.22 32.50 21.81
N GLN A 470 1.14 32.48 23.14
CA GLN A 470 0.22 33.22 24.02
C GLN A 470 -1.10 32.48 24.33
N GLY A 471 -1.02 31.53 25.27
CA GLY A 471 -2.20 30.85 25.84
C GLY A 471 -1.88 29.87 26.98
N ALA A 472 -0.77 29.12 26.88
CA ALA A 472 -0.38 28.12 27.88
C ALA A 472 -0.15 28.71 29.30
N SER A 473 0.36 29.95 29.39
CA SER A 473 0.72 30.60 30.66
C SER A 473 -0.49 30.87 31.59
N LEU A 474 -1.72 30.97 31.05
CA LEU A 474 -2.91 31.29 31.84
C LEU A 474 -3.64 30.07 32.44
N LEU A 475 -3.41 28.86 31.90
CA LEU A 475 -3.98 27.62 32.44
C LEU A 475 -3.10 27.02 33.55
N ALA A 476 -1.78 27.15 33.45
CA ALA A 476 -0.86 26.73 34.52
C ALA A 476 -1.00 27.58 35.80
N ALA A 477 -1.38 28.86 35.67
CA ALA A 477 -1.40 29.83 36.77
C ALA A 477 -2.57 29.68 37.77
N ARG A 478 -3.54 28.78 37.53
CA ARG A 478 -4.76 28.66 38.34
C ARG A 478 -4.92 27.37 39.16
N GLY A 479 -3.95 26.45 39.08
CA GLY A 479 -4.02 25.12 39.68
C GLY A 479 -3.16 24.86 40.93
N SER A 480 -2.43 25.84 41.47
CA SER A 480 -1.48 25.61 42.58
C SER A 480 -1.52 26.68 43.68
N ARG A 481 -2.32 26.43 44.72
CA ARG A 481 -2.15 27.00 46.08
C ARG A 481 -2.65 26.00 47.12
N ARG A 482 -1.85 25.78 48.17
CA ARG A 482 -1.96 24.73 49.21
C ARG A 482 -1.68 23.31 48.67
N SER A 483 -0.94 22.44 49.37
CA SER A 483 -0.26 22.57 50.67
C SER A 483 1.04 21.75 50.71
N LYS A 484 2.06 22.26 51.42
CA LYS A 484 3.25 21.48 51.79
C LYS A 484 2.90 20.50 52.91
N ALA A 485 3.45 19.29 52.84
CA ALA A 485 3.76 18.41 53.97
C ALA A 485 5.06 17.65 53.62
N GLU A 486 5.80 17.18 54.61
CA GLU A 486 7.19 16.71 54.45
C GLU A 486 7.31 15.19 54.49
N MET A 487 8.32 14.64 53.79
CA MET A 487 9.09 13.51 54.30
C MET A 487 10.51 13.47 53.69
N LYS A 488 11.43 12.73 54.34
CA LYS A 488 12.88 12.73 54.07
C LYS A 488 13.36 11.38 53.50
N ALA A 489 14.63 11.35 53.10
CA ALA A 489 15.49 10.18 52.83
C ALA A 489 15.21 9.41 51.51
N SER A 490 16.20 8.79 50.86
CA SER A 490 17.67 8.92 50.96
C SER A 490 18.35 8.37 49.69
N ILE A 491 19.55 8.88 49.36
CA ILE A 491 20.35 8.45 48.20
C ILE A 491 21.46 7.48 48.65
N PRO A 492 21.71 6.41 47.89
CA PRO A 492 23.02 5.77 47.83
C PRO A 492 23.60 5.77 46.40
N THR A 493 24.86 6.17 46.25
CA THR A 493 25.68 6.02 45.03
C THR A 493 26.41 4.67 44.99
N PRO A 494 26.77 4.15 43.79
CA PRO A 494 27.54 2.92 43.66
C PRO A 494 29.06 3.15 43.75
N PRO A 495 29.85 2.17 44.23
CA PRO A 495 31.31 2.16 44.15
C PRO A 495 31.83 1.62 42.79
N ILE A 496 33.12 1.85 42.51
CA ILE A 496 33.84 1.48 41.27
C ILE A 496 35.14 0.74 41.66
N THR A 497 35.85 0.16 40.68
CA THR A 497 37.24 -0.39 40.69
C THR A 497 37.39 -1.91 40.93
N PRO A 498 38.52 -2.55 40.54
CA PRO A 498 39.01 -2.60 39.14
C PRO A 498 39.59 -3.98 38.69
N ASP A 499 40.08 -4.02 37.44
CA ASP A 499 41.16 -4.86 36.87
C ASP A 499 41.16 -6.41 36.92
N SER A 500 41.28 -7.04 35.74
CA SER A 500 42.54 -7.64 35.23
C SER A 500 42.34 -8.87 34.30
N GLU A 501 43.05 -8.85 33.16
CA GLU A 501 43.56 -10.01 32.37
C GLU A 501 42.56 -11.11 31.85
N LYS A 502 42.85 -11.95 30.84
CA LYS A 502 44.04 -12.17 29.97
C LYS A 502 43.58 -12.69 28.59
N ARG A 503 44.42 -12.54 27.53
CA ARG A 503 44.30 -13.26 26.25
C ARG A 503 45.07 -14.59 26.29
N PRO A 504 44.81 -15.49 25.32
CA PRO A 504 45.89 -16.06 24.50
C PRO A 504 45.67 -15.86 22.99
N ASP A 505 46.68 -16.22 22.19
CA ASP A 505 46.89 -15.72 20.82
C ASP A 505 46.61 -16.72 19.67
N VAL A 506 46.78 -16.23 18.45
CA VAL A 506 46.57 -16.93 17.17
C VAL A 506 47.86 -17.58 16.66
N VAL A 507 47.77 -18.78 16.06
CA VAL A 507 48.82 -19.35 15.21
C VAL A 507 48.20 -19.85 13.89
N PRO A 508 48.73 -19.46 12.71
CA PRO A 508 48.25 -19.94 11.41
C PRO A 508 49.00 -21.20 10.94
N VAL A 509 48.36 -22.00 10.08
CA VAL A 509 49.00 -23.12 9.34
C VAL A 509 48.61 -23.04 7.87
N THR A 510 49.59 -23.18 6.98
CA THR A 510 49.48 -23.12 5.51
C THR A 510 49.33 -24.53 4.88
N PRO A 511 48.91 -24.63 3.60
CA PRO A 511 48.40 -25.90 3.05
C PRO A 511 49.49 -26.85 2.53
N ASP A 512 49.14 -28.13 2.45
CA ASP A 512 49.81 -29.12 1.58
C ASP A 512 48.81 -29.69 0.55
N SER A 513 49.28 -30.62 -0.26
CA SER A 513 48.93 -30.82 -1.67
C SER A 513 48.60 -32.28 -1.99
N ARG A 514 48.38 -32.56 -3.29
CA ARG A 514 47.91 -33.85 -3.87
C ARG A 514 46.40 -34.06 -3.66
N GLY A 515 45.63 -34.60 -4.60
CA GLY A 515 45.98 -35.07 -5.96
C GLY A 515 45.33 -36.43 -6.23
N GLY A 516 44.23 -36.47 -6.99
CA GLY A 516 43.51 -37.73 -7.26
C GLY A 516 42.22 -37.58 -8.08
N THR A 517 42.35 -37.58 -9.40
CA THR A 517 41.29 -38.07 -10.32
C THR A 517 41.44 -39.61 -10.42
N PRO A 518 40.37 -40.42 -10.68
CA PRO A 518 39.86 -40.52 -12.06
C PRO A 518 38.39 -41.02 -12.25
N LYS A 519 38.00 -41.13 -13.54
CA LYS A 519 36.95 -42.00 -14.15
C LYS A 519 35.45 -41.64 -14.00
N ASN A 520 34.95 -41.02 -15.08
CA ASN A 520 33.81 -41.44 -15.93
C ASN A 520 32.82 -42.52 -15.42
N SER A 521 31.53 -42.19 -15.55
CA SER A 521 30.51 -43.11 -16.09
C SER A 521 29.65 -42.36 -17.15
N LYS A 522 28.80 -43.07 -17.91
CA LYS A 522 28.04 -42.54 -19.07
C LYS A 522 26.56 -42.95 -19.03
N ASN A 523 25.73 -42.24 -19.81
CA ASN A 523 24.30 -42.50 -20.12
C ASN A 523 23.35 -42.24 -18.92
N SER A 524 22.05 -41.96 -19.07
CA SER A 524 21.07 -41.91 -20.19
C SER A 524 20.38 -40.52 -20.26
N SER A 525 19.80 -39.96 -21.34
CA SER A 525 19.08 -40.39 -22.57
C SER A 525 17.55 -40.62 -22.42
N GLY A 526 16.75 -39.80 -23.11
CA GLY A 526 15.25 -39.75 -23.08
C GLY A 526 14.76 -38.40 -22.50
N TRP A 527 13.93 -37.54 -23.13
CA TRP A 527 12.88 -37.65 -24.18
C TRP A 527 11.67 -38.49 -23.72
N PHE A 528 10.43 -37.98 -23.75
CA PHE A 528 9.89 -36.69 -24.24
C PHE A 528 8.72 -36.23 -23.35
#